data_AF-A0A6G9XJ84-F1
#
_entry.id   AF-A0A6G9XJ84-F1
#
_cell.length_a   1.000
_cell.length_b   1.000
_cell.length_c   1.000
_cell.angle_alpha   90.00
_cell.angle_beta   90.00
_cell.angle_gamma   90.00
#
_symmetry.space_group_name_H-M   'P 1'
#
loop_
_entity.id
_entity.type
_entity.pdbx_description
1 polymer ?
#
loop_
_entity_poly.entity_id
_entity_poly.type
_entity_poly.pdbx_seq_one_letter_code
_entity_poly.pdbx_strand_id
1 'polypeptide(L)'
;MYWHWRGAAVRRQHDQTVDYQRERVPMTDYLDFNRPARTYAVRADGRAELRVIATVGDQAHAVTPWHTAADPMILSAAEIGRDCDMPAGEVIGRDLTALGDAEALRNFQLVDDPRL
;
A
#
# COMPACT_ATOMS: atom_id res chain seq x y z
N MET A 1 54.50 51.83 3.60
CA MET A 1 55.43 50.84 3.02
C MET A 1 54.92 49.46 3.42
N TYR A 2 54.51 48.66 2.42
CA TYR A 2 54.28 47.20 2.40
C TYR A 2 53.21 46.52 3.29
N TRP A 3 52.25 45.95 2.55
CA TRP A 3 51.47 44.72 2.74
C TRP A 3 52.11 43.62 3.60
N HIS A 4 51.28 42.92 4.40
CA HIS A 4 51.16 41.45 4.26
C HIS A 4 49.87 40.90 4.93
N TRP A 5 49.14 40.13 4.12
CA TRP A 5 47.94 39.33 4.41
C TRP A 5 48.36 37.92 4.87
N ARG A 6 47.61 37.25 5.78
CA ARG A 6 47.32 35.79 5.79
C ARG A 6 46.58 35.31 7.07
N GLY A 7 45.60 34.41 6.86
CA GLY A 7 45.13 33.42 7.85
C GLY A 7 43.70 33.65 8.39
N ALA A 8 42.64 33.44 7.61
CA ALA A 8 41.94 32.15 7.40
C ALA A 8 40.90 31.79 8.49
N ALA A 9 39.66 32.22 8.20
CA ALA A 9 38.37 31.52 8.35
C ALA A 9 38.11 30.65 9.60
N VAL A 10 37.32 31.24 10.52
CA VAL A 10 36.66 30.57 11.63
C VAL A 10 35.33 29.95 11.18
N ARG A 11 35.19 28.66 11.50
CA ARG A 11 33.98 27.82 11.65
C ARG A 11 33.01 27.70 10.46
N ARG A 12 33.10 26.53 9.82
CA ARG A 12 32.10 25.94 8.94
C ARG A 12 30.74 25.79 9.67
N GLN A 13 29.73 26.33 9.00
CA GLN A 13 28.41 25.76 8.71
C GLN A 13 27.89 24.66 9.66
N HIS A 14 26.76 24.95 10.28
CA HIS A 14 25.79 23.97 10.76
C HIS A 14 25.47 22.97 9.63
N ASP A 15 25.98 21.76 9.80
CA ASP A 15 25.55 20.56 9.09
C ASP A 15 24.26 20.06 9.75
N GLN A 16 23.13 20.62 9.32
CA GLN A 16 21.82 20.00 9.54
C GLN A 16 21.60 18.98 8.41
N THR A 17 22.30 17.86 8.51
CA THR A 17 21.92 16.65 7.79
C THR A 17 20.67 16.12 8.46
N VAL A 18 19.51 16.52 7.94
CA VAL A 18 18.24 15.88 8.24
C VAL A 18 18.38 14.43 7.79
N ASP A 19 18.34 13.51 8.75
CA ASP A 19 18.26 12.07 8.55
C ASP A 19 16.99 11.75 7.74
N TYR A 20 17.07 11.88 6.42
CA TYR A 20 16.20 11.21 5.46
C TYR A 20 16.59 9.73 5.44
N GLN A 21 16.38 9.03 6.56
CA GLN A 21 16.22 7.58 6.56
C GLN A 21 14.89 7.27 5.87
N ARG A 22 14.86 7.47 4.54
CA ARG A 22 14.01 6.69 3.65
C ARG A 22 14.43 5.26 3.90
N GLU A 23 13.67 4.56 4.72
CA GLU A 23 13.57 3.11 4.63
C GLU A 23 13.27 2.80 3.16
N ARG A 24 14.32 2.49 2.41
CA ARG A 24 14.19 1.86 1.11
C ARG A 24 13.63 0.49 1.40
N VAL A 25 12.31 0.39 1.51
CA VAL A 25 11.62 -0.89 1.35
C VAL A 25 12.11 -1.42 0.00
N PRO A 26 12.82 -2.55 -0.04
CA PRO A 26 13.34 -3.07 -1.29
C PRO A 26 12.15 -3.28 -2.22
N MET A 27 12.27 -2.82 -3.47
CA MET A 27 11.18 -2.84 -4.46
C MET A 27 10.66 -4.27 -4.73
N THR A 28 11.42 -5.29 -4.34
CA THR A 28 11.10 -6.71 -4.37
C THR A 28 10.08 -7.14 -3.31
N ASP A 29 9.90 -6.37 -2.24
CA ASP A 29 9.05 -6.70 -1.09
C ASP A 29 7.55 -6.47 -1.36
N TYR A 30 7.23 -5.81 -2.48
CA TYR A 30 5.86 -5.58 -2.95
C TYR A 30 5.27 -6.77 -3.72
N LEU A 31 6.09 -7.72 -4.17
CA LEU A 31 5.71 -8.86 -5.01
C LEU A 31 6.14 -10.22 -4.40
N ASP A 32 6.50 -10.25 -3.12
CA ASP A 32 6.82 -11.52 -2.46
C ASP A 32 5.53 -12.30 -2.15
N PHE A 33 5.16 -13.20 -3.06
CA PHE A 33 4.02 -14.11 -2.92
C PHE A 33 4.19 -15.15 -1.79
N ASN A 34 5.42 -15.32 -1.27
CA ASN A 34 5.73 -16.23 -0.17
C ASN A 34 5.79 -15.51 1.19
N ARG A 35 5.62 -14.18 1.22
CA ARG A 35 5.49 -13.43 2.47
C ARG A 35 4.32 -14.02 3.26
N PRO A 36 4.44 -14.25 4.59
CA PRO A 36 3.27 -14.57 5.39
C PRO A 36 2.21 -13.53 5.07
N ALA A 37 0.99 -13.98 4.75
CA ALA A 37 -0.10 -13.09 4.38
C ALA A 37 -0.05 -11.90 5.32
N ARG A 38 -0.02 -10.66 4.81
CA ARG A 38 -0.42 -9.51 5.64
C ARG A 38 -1.66 -10.03 6.36
N THR A 39 -1.62 -10.14 7.69
CA THR A 39 -2.71 -10.75 8.45
C THR A 39 -3.87 -9.78 8.38
N TYR A 40 -4.54 -9.81 7.23
CA TYR A 40 -5.77 -9.12 6.97
C TYR A 40 -6.73 -9.65 8.02
N ALA A 41 -7.30 -8.72 8.77
CA ALA A 41 -8.19 -9.04 9.87
C ALA A 41 -9.58 -8.47 9.60
N VAL A 42 -10.54 -8.97 10.36
CA VAL A 42 -11.81 -8.26 10.52
C VAL A 42 -11.59 -7.16 11.55
N ARG A 43 -11.81 -5.92 11.15
CA ARG A 43 -11.72 -4.72 11.98
C ARG A 43 -12.84 -4.70 13.02
N ALA A 44 -12.67 -3.86 14.04
CA ALA A 44 -13.66 -3.69 15.11
C ALA A 44 -15.01 -3.13 14.62
N ASP A 45 -15.02 -2.45 13.47
CA ASP A 45 -16.23 -1.95 12.79
C ASP A 45 -16.94 -3.02 11.94
N GLY A 46 -16.43 -4.26 11.94
CA GLY A 46 -16.98 -5.38 11.18
C GLY A 46 -16.53 -5.45 9.72
N ARG A 47 -15.60 -4.60 9.27
CA ARG A 47 -15.04 -4.67 7.92
C ARG A 47 -13.84 -5.60 7.84
N ALA A 48 -13.82 -6.48 6.85
CA ALA A 48 -12.66 -7.28 6.51
C ALA A 48 -11.67 -6.47 5.68
N GLU A 49 -10.39 -6.54 6.04
CA GLU A 49 -9.32 -6.02 5.19
C GLU A 49 -9.00 -7.03 4.08
N LEU A 50 -8.61 -6.55 2.91
CA LEU A 50 -8.24 -7.42 1.78
C LEU A 50 -7.30 -6.70 0.82
N ARG A 51 -6.67 -7.48 -0.08
CA ARG A 51 -5.92 -6.95 -1.21
C ARG A 51 -6.17 -7.72 -2.48
N VAL A 52 -6.41 -7.01 -3.57
CA VAL A 52 -6.52 -7.61 -4.89
C VAL A 52 -5.11 -7.90 -5.40
N ILE A 53 -4.81 -9.17 -5.65
CA ILE A 53 -3.49 -9.64 -6.09
C ILE A 53 -3.43 -9.92 -7.60
N ALA A 54 -4.57 -10.18 -8.23
CA ALA A 54 -4.66 -10.39 -9.67
C ALA A 54 -6.05 -10.02 -10.20
N THR A 55 -6.14 -9.73 -11.49
CA THR A 55 -7.39 -9.54 -12.22
C THR A 55 -7.38 -10.33 -13.52
N VAL A 56 -8.44 -11.08 -13.80
CA VAL A 56 -8.63 -11.83 -15.06
C VAL A 56 -10.02 -11.55 -15.60
N GLY A 57 -10.14 -10.78 -16.67
CA GLY A 57 -11.44 -10.28 -17.12
C GLY A 57 -12.08 -9.40 -16.04
N ASP A 58 -13.31 -9.73 -15.61
CA ASP A 58 -14.00 -9.06 -14.50
C ASP A 58 -13.71 -9.70 -13.12
N GLN A 59 -12.87 -10.73 -13.05
CA GLN A 59 -12.57 -11.40 -11.79
C GLN A 59 -11.42 -10.70 -11.09
N ALA A 60 -11.66 -10.21 -9.88
CA ALA A 60 -10.63 -9.76 -8.94
C ALA A 60 -10.32 -10.88 -7.95
N HIS A 61 -9.06 -11.33 -7.92
CA HIS A 61 -8.58 -12.34 -6.99
C HIS A 61 -8.03 -11.63 -5.75
N ALA A 62 -8.62 -11.89 -4.59
CA ALA A 62 -8.31 -11.20 -3.35
C ALA A 62 -7.79 -12.13 -2.26
N VAL A 63 -6.75 -11.67 -1.56
CA VAL A 63 -6.34 -12.21 -0.26
C VAL A 63 -7.20 -11.53 0.80
N THR A 64 -7.75 -12.31 1.72
CA THR A 64 -8.69 -11.87 2.76
C THR A 64 -8.29 -12.52 4.10
N PRO A 65 -8.98 -12.26 5.22
CA PRO A 65 -8.73 -12.98 6.47
C PRO A 65 -8.96 -14.49 6.36
N TRP A 66 -9.74 -14.94 5.36
CA TRP A 66 -10.14 -16.33 5.16
C TRP A 66 -9.47 -16.99 3.95
N HIS A 67 -8.92 -16.20 3.02
CA HIS A 67 -8.42 -16.66 1.72
C HIS A 67 -6.98 -16.21 1.49
N THR A 68 -6.15 -17.10 0.94
CA THR A 68 -4.72 -16.85 0.71
C THR A 68 -4.43 -16.57 -0.76
N ALA A 69 -3.18 -16.27 -1.12
CA ALA A 69 -2.83 -16.12 -2.54
C ALA A 69 -2.93 -17.43 -3.34
N ALA A 70 -2.76 -18.58 -2.68
CA ALA A 70 -2.90 -19.90 -3.32
C ALA A 70 -4.37 -20.34 -3.48
N ASP A 71 -5.25 -19.79 -2.66
CA ASP A 71 -6.70 -20.02 -2.69
C ASP A 71 -7.43 -18.67 -2.48
N PRO A 72 -7.48 -17.82 -3.52
CA PRO A 72 -7.99 -16.46 -3.40
C PRO A 72 -9.51 -16.41 -3.48
N MET A 73 -10.11 -15.45 -2.79
CA MET A 73 -11.51 -15.12 -2.99
C MET A 73 -11.70 -14.46 -4.36
N ILE A 74 -12.72 -14.89 -5.11
CA ILE A 74 -13.05 -14.32 -6.40
C ILE A 74 -14.17 -13.29 -6.23
N LEU A 75 -13.90 -12.06 -6.63
CA LEU A 75 -14.80 -10.91 -6.51
C LEU A 75 -15.02 -10.26 -7.89
N SER A 76 -16.03 -9.40 -8.03
CA SER A 76 -16.21 -8.60 -9.25
C SER A 76 -15.32 -7.35 -9.21
N ALA A 77 -14.43 -7.22 -10.20
CA ALA A 77 -13.59 -6.04 -10.36
C ALA A 77 -14.43 -4.79 -10.68
N ALA A 78 -15.51 -4.93 -11.46
CA ALA A 78 -16.44 -3.84 -11.73
C ALA A 78 -17.19 -3.36 -10.49
N GLU A 79 -17.57 -4.25 -9.58
CA GLU A 79 -18.20 -3.86 -8.31
C GLU A 79 -17.24 -3.09 -7.40
N ILE A 80 -16.03 -3.61 -7.22
CA ILE A 80 -14.98 -2.93 -6.45
C ILE A 80 -14.69 -1.55 -7.02
N GLY A 81 -14.53 -1.47 -8.35
CA GLY A 81 -14.26 -0.21 -9.04
C GLY A 81 -15.38 0.81 -8.83
N ARG A 82 -16.65 0.38 -8.92
CA ARG A 82 -17.80 1.25 -8.66
C ARG A 82 -17.80 1.80 -7.23
N ASP A 83 -17.62 0.92 -6.25
CA ASP A 83 -17.67 1.29 -4.83
C ASP A 83 -16.52 2.23 -4.43
N CYS A 84 -15.35 2.07 -5.05
CA CYS A 84 -14.17 2.89 -4.80
C CYS A 84 -13.99 4.06 -5.78
N ASP A 85 -14.98 4.32 -6.65
CA ASP A 85 -14.93 5.34 -7.70
C ASP A 85 -13.62 5.29 -8.51
N MET A 86 -13.31 4.10 -9.05
CA MET A 86 -12.14 3.85 -9.89
C MET A 86 -12.45 2.89 -11.05
N PRO A 87 -11.67 2.92 -12.15
CA PRO A 87 -11.79 1.93 -13.21
C PRO A 87 -11.50 0.50 -12.69
N ALA A 88 -12.23 -0.49 -13.21
CA ALA A 88 -12.04 -1.90 -12.84
C ALA A 88 -10.59 -2.39 -13.11
N GLY A 89 -9.90 -1.84 -14.11
CA GLY A 89 -8.50 -2.18 -14.40
C GLY A 89 -7.49 -1.66 -13.36
N GLU A 90 -7.90 -0.78 -12.45
CA GLU A 90 -7.04 -0.15 -11.45
C GLU A 90 -7.20 -0.74 -10.04
N VAL A 91 -8.08 -1.74 -9.88
CA VAL A 91 -8.33 -2.40 -8.59
C VAL A 91 -7.18 -3.31 -8.16
N ILE A 92 -6.38 -3.81 -9.11
CA ILE A 92 -5.24 -4.68 -8.83
C ILE A 92 -4.17 -3.95 -7.98
N GLY A 93 -3.67 -4.63 -6.97
CA GLY A 93 -2.65 -4.11 -6.05
C GLY A 93 -3.18 -3.15 -5.00
N ARG A 94 -4.50 -2.89 -4.94
CA ARG A 94 -5.12 -2.03 -3.94
C ARG A 94 -5.40 -2.80 -2.64
N ASP A 95 -5.10 -2.15 -1.52
CA ASP A 95 -5.57 -2.57 -0.19
C ASP A 95 -6.95 -1.94 0.06
N LEU A 96 -7.92 -2.77 0.41
CA LEU A 96 -9.32 -2.40 0.56
C LEU A 96 -9.86 -2.89 1.91
N THR A 97 -11.02 -2.34 2.29
CA THR A 97 -11.90 -2.96 3.27
C THR A 97 -13.27 -3.24 2.66
N ALA A 98 -13.95 -4.27 3.16
CA ALA A 98 -15.29 -4.63 2.74
C ALA A 98 -16.13 -5.16 3.91
N LEU A 99 -17.45 -5.08 3.79
CA LEU A 99 -18.38 -5.73 4.71
C LEU A 99 -18.67 -7.16 4.24
N GLY A 100 -18.76 -8.10 5.17
CA GLY A 100 -19.13 -9.48 4.89
C GLY A 100 -18.25 -10.50 5.60
N ASP A 101 -18.15 -11.68 5.02
CA ASP A 101 -17.49 -12.86 5.58
C ASP A 101 -16.73 -13.67 4.51
N ALA A 102 -16.36 -14.90 4.85
CA ALA A 102 -15.64 -15.81 3.96
C ALA A 102 -16.38 -16.10 2.64
N GLU A 103 -17.71 -16.03 2.63
CA GLU A 103 -18.49 -16.43 1.45
C GLU A 103 -18.75 -15.25 0.52
N ALA A 104 -18.91 -14.04 1.07
CA ALA A 104 -19.21 -12.85 0.27
C ALA A 104 -18.76 -11.54 0.91
N LEU A 105 -18.15 -10.67 0.09
CA LEU A 105 -17.72 -9.31 0.44
C LEU A 105 -18.40 -8.27 -0.46
N ARG A 106 -18.70 -7.10 0.10
CA ARG A 106 -19.43 -5.97 -0.54
C ARG A 106 -19.12 -4.63 0.12
N ASN A 107 -19.54 -3.52 -0.50
CA ASN A 107 -19.32 -2.16 0.00
C ASN A 107 -17.83 -1.85 0.16
N PHE A 108 -17.07 -1.95 -0.92
CA PHE A 108 -15.62 -1.82 -0.89
C PHE A 108 -15.18 -0.38 -0.61
N GLN A 109 -14.09 -0.21 0.13
CA GLN A 109 -13.48 1.09 0.43
C GLN A 109 -11.97 0.98 0.37
N LEU A 110 -11.30 1.98 -0.20
CA LEU A 110 -9.84 2.07 -0.17
C LEU A 110 -9.34 2.27 1.27
N VAL A 111 -8.27 1.56 1.63
CA VAL A 111 -7.57 1.80 2.91
C VAL A 111 -6.83 3.14 2.86
N ASP A 112 -6.10 3.38 1.77
CA ASP A 112 -5.36 4.61 1.50
C ASP A 112 -5.98 5.33 0.29
N ASP A 113 -7.07 6.06 0.51
CA ASP A 113 -7.67 6.91 -0.52
C ASP A 113 -6.96 8.27 -0.56
N PRO A 114 -6.22 8.62 -1.62
CA PRO A 114 -5.52 9.91 -1.72
C PRO A 114 -6.48 11.11 -1.91
N ARG A 115 -7.78 10.88 -2.02
CA ARG A 115 -8.82 11.92 -2.18
C ARG A 115 -9.35 12.44 -0.84
N LEU A 116 -9.03 11.77 0.27
CA LEU A 116 -9.47 12.11 1.64
C LEU A 116 -8.38 12.84 2.44
#